data_AF-A0A8J5MPH9-F1
#
_entry.id   AF-A0A8J5MPH9-F1
#
_cell.length_a   1.000
_cell.length_b   1.000
_cell.length_c   1.000
_cell.angle_alpha   90.00
_cell.angle_beta   90.00
_cell.angle_gamma   90.00
#
_symmetry.space_group_name_H-M   'P 1'
#
loop_
_entity.id
_entity.type
_entity.pdbx_description
1 polymer ?
#
loop_
_entity_poly.entity_id
_entity_poly.type
_entity_poly.pdbx_seq_one_letter_code
_entity_poly.pdbx_strand_id
1 'polypeptide(L)'
;MGRNKLTLHEKAWALTQLELGMCVLCVAADLKVSRQAIYNLKHAAAPLPPGAIPKRKVGSGAVRKTSIRTDNILKCEVMSDPAVTASTLRKSTQTSSNMWQSGPYNIKPLLTEAMKKKRINFCKKYQHWTSDDWKKVMFSDESTLRLVRGASKIVRRPKNVSR
;
A
#
# COMPACT_ATOMS: atom_id res chain seq x y z
N MET A 1 25.25 -12.91 -5.90
CA MET A 1 24.40 -13.95 -6.54
C MET A 1 23.36 -14.39 -5.52
N GLY A 2 22.09 -14.04 -5.70
CA GLY A 2 21.03 -14.47 -4.78
C GLY A 2 20.82 -15.99 -4.88
N ARG A 3 20.67 -16.70 -3.75
CA ARG A 3 20.34 -18.13 -3.77
C ARG A 3 18.96 -18.31 -4.42
N ASN A 4 18.87 -19.21 -5.42
CA ASN A 4 17.59 -19.59 -6.04
C ASN A 4 16.66 -20.13 -4.95
N LYS A 5 15.43 -19.60 -4.91
CA LYS A 5 14.43 -19.92 -3.89
C LYS A 5 13.45 -20.93 -4.48
N LEU A 6 13.20 -22.01 -3.73
CA LEU A 6 12.13 -22.96 -4.06
C LEU A 6 10.78 -22.24 -4.03
N THR A 7 10.07 -22.30 -5.16
CA THR A 7 8.68 -21.87 -5.32
C THR A 7 7.74 -22.77 -4.53
N LEU A 8 6.47 -22.35 -4.35
CA LEU A 8 5.47 -23.14 -3.64
C LEU A 8 5.29 -24.53 -4.28
N HIS A 9 5.23 -24.56 -5.62
CA HIS A 9 5.04 -25.77 -6.40
C HIS A 9 6.22 -26.75 -6.25
N GLU A 10 7.46 -26.26 -6.34
CA GLU A 10 8.65 -27.09 -6.17
C GLU A 10 8.75 -27.68 -4.76
N LYS A 11 8.30 -26.95 -3.73
CA LYS A 11 8.23 -27.48 -2.36
C LYS A 11 7.19 -28.59 -2.24
N ALA A 12 6.00 -28.40 -2.81
CA ALA A 12 4.95 -29.41 -2.80
C ALA A 12 5.46 -30.68 -3.48
N TRP A 13 5.99 -30.54 -4.70
CA TRP A 13 6.57 -31.65 -5.45
C TRP A 13 7.68 -32.36 -4.66
N ALA A 14 8.64 -31.63 -4.10
CA ALA A 14 9.71 -32.23 -3.30
C ALA A 14 9.21 -33.04 -2.09
N LEU A 15 8.20 -32.53 -1.39
CA LEU A 15 7.61 -33.24 -0.24
C LEU A 15 6.88 -34.51 -0.67
N THR A 16 6.09 -34.46 -1.75
CA THR A 16 5.41 -35.66 -2.29
C THR A 16 6.39 -36.75 -2.70
N GLN A 17 7.51 -36.41 -3.35
CA GLN A 17 8.54 -37.39 -3.73
C GLN A 17 9.21 -38.02 -2.51
N LEU A 18 9.45 -37.24 -1.45
CA LEU A 18 9.99 -37.76 -0.19
C LEU A 18 9.02 -38.71 0.53
N GLU A 19 7.71 -38.44 0.46
CA GLU A 19 6.66 -39.34 0.97
C GLU A 19 6.60 -40.65 0.19
N LEU A 20 6.84 -40.60 -1.13
CA LEU A 20 6.98 -41.76 -2.01
C LEU A 20 8.30 -42.55 -1.81
N GLY A 21 9.15 -42.13 -0.86
CA GLY A 21 10.39 -42.83 -0.51
C GLY A 21 11.61 -42.43 -1.34
N MET A 22 11.54 -41.37 -2.15
CA MET A 22 12.68 -40.89 -2.93
C MET A 22 13.80 -40.36 -2.02
N CYS A 23 15.04 -40.52 -2.50
CA CYS A 23 16.21 -40.07 -1.77
C CYS A 23 16.35 -38.53 -1.85
N VAL A 24 16.79 -37.89 -0.75
CA VAL A 24 16.98 -36.41 -0.67
C VAL A 24 17.95 -35.90 -1.74
N LEU A 25 18.98 -36.69 -2.07
CA LEU A 25 19.97 -36.36 -3.10
C LEU A 25 19.34 -36.35 -4.50
N CYS A 26 18.46 -37.30 -4.78
CA CYS A 26 17.76 -37.47 -6.05
C CYS A 26 16.87 -36.25 -6.32
N VAL A 27 16.00 -35.92 -5.36
CA VAL A 27 15.10 -34.76 -5.41
C VAL A 27 15.87 -33.43 -5.54
N ALA A 28 17.03 -33.32 -4.89
CA ALA A 28 17.87 -32.12 -4.98
C ALA A 28 18.53 -31.96 -6.36
N ALA A 29 18.96 -33.07 -6.98
CA ALA A 29 19.53 -33.07 -8.33
C ALA A 29 18.50 -32.64 -9.38
N ASP A 30 17.27 -33.18 -9.29
CA ASP A 30 16.17 -32.85 -10.21
C ASP A 30 15.79 -31.36 -10.14
N LEU A 31 15.70 -30.81 -8.93
CA LEU A 31 15.38 -29.40 -8.71
C LEU A 31 16.58 -28.45 -8.84
N LYS A 32 17.79 -28.97 -9.11
CA LYS A 32 19.05 -28.20 -9.20
C LYS A 32 19.29 -27.30 -7.98
N VAL A 33 18.99 -27.81 -6.79
CA VAL A 33 19.17 -27.13 -5.49
C VAL A 33 20.15 -27.91 -4.62
N SER A 34 20.68 -27.27 -3.57
CA SER A 34 21.57 -27.98 -2.65
C SER A 34 20.81 -29.06 -1.87
N ARG A 35 21.46 -30.21 -1.61
CA ARG A 35 20.95 -31.27 -0.71
C ARG A 35 20.43 -30.69 0.61
N GLN A 36 21.15 -29.71 1.17
CA GLN A 36 20.79 -29.05 2.43
C GLN A 36 19.44 -28.31 2.35
N ALA A 37 19.09 -27.76 1.18
CA ALA A 37 17.80 -27.08 1.01
C ALA A 37 16.62 -28.05 1.16
N ILE A 38 16.70 -29.23 0.54
CA ILE A 38 15.68 -30.29 0.66
C ILE A 38 15.68 -30.90 2.06
N TYR A 39 16.86 -31.10 2.66
CA TYR A 39 16.98 -31.56 4.06
C TYR A 39 16.27 -30.61 5.03
N ASN A 40 16.55 -29.30 4.94
CA ASN A 40 15.90 -28.29 5.77
C ASN A 40 14.39 -28.21 5.51
N LEU A 41 13.95 -28.39 4.26
CA LEU A 41 12.53 -28.44 3.90
C LEU A 41 11.83 -29.63 4.58
N LYS A 42 12.43 -30.82 4.52
CA LYS A 42 11.91 -32.04 5.17
C LYS A 42 11.77 -31.84 6.68
N HIS A 43 12.80 -31.30 7.33
CA HIS A 43 12.77 -31.03 8.77
C HIS A 43 11.73 -29.96 9.16
N ALA A 44 11.57 -28.92 8.35
CA ALA A 44 10.55 -27.91 8.59
C ALA A 44 9.11 -28.42 8.38
N ALA A 45 8.93 -29.46 7.55
CA ALA A 45 7.64 -30.09 7.29
C ALA A 45 7.26 -31.16 8.33
N ALA A 46 8.24 -31.80 9.00
CA ALA A 46 8.01 -32.86 9.98
C ALA A 46 7.00 -32.52 11.12
N PRO A 47 6.97 -31.31 11.69
CA PRO A 47 6.00 -30.96 12.74
C PRO A 47 4.63 -30.50 12.21
N LEU A 48 4.46 -30.40 10.89
CA LEU A 48 3.23 -29.92 10.25
C LEU A 48 2.31 -31.10 9.90
N PRO A 49 1.00 -30.87 9.75
CA PRO A 49 0.09 -31.92 9.27
C PRO A 49 0.48 -32.39 7.87
N PRO A 50 0.18 -33.65 7.51
CA PRO A 50 0.53 -34.21 6.21
C PRO A 50 -0.04 -33.35 5.08
N GLY A 51 0.79 -33.08 4.06
CA GLY A 51 0.45 -32.20 2.93
C GLY A 51 0.60 -30.68 3.20
N ALA A 52 0.93 -30.25 4.41
CA ALA A 52 1.15 -28.82 4.69
C ALA A 52 2.56 -28.36 4.31
N ILE A 53 2.63 -27.27 3.54
CA ILE A 53 3.90 -26.69 3.08
C ILE A 53 4.41 -25.67 4.12
N PRO A 54 5.66 -25.79 4.59
CA PRO A 54 6.21 -24.86 5.57
C PRO A 54 6.28 -23.43 5.01
N LYS A 55 5.60 -22.52 5.71
CA LYS A 55 5.64 -21.08 5.43
C LYS A 55 7.01 -20.54 5.79
N ARG A 56 7.50 -19.59 4.98
CA ARG A 56 8.77 -18.94 5.25
C ARG A 56 8.65 -18.12 6.54
N LYS A 57 9.62 -18.28 7.45
CA LYS A 57 9.76 -17.36 8.59
C LYS A 57 9.94 -15.93 8.05
N VAL A 58 9.03 -15.05 8.42
CA VAL A 58 9.17 -13.62 8.12
C VAL A 58 10.43 -13.16 8.86
N GLY A 59 11.34 -12.49 8.15
CA GLY A 59 12.51 -11.92 8.80
C GLY A 59 12.08 -10.92 9.87
N SER A 60 12.91 -10.70 10.89
CA SER A 60 12.65 -9.71 11.95
C SER A 60 12.58 -8.26 11.46
N GLY A 61 12.80 -8.03 10.16
CA GLY A 61 12.85 -6.70 9.57
C GLY A 61 14.03 -5.88 10.09
N ALA A 62 14.16 -4.65 9.59
CA ALA A 62 15.03 -3.67 10.21
C ALA A 62 14.38 -3.16 11.50
N VAL A 63 15.21 -2.90 12.53
CA VAL A 63 14.74 -2.27 13.77
C VAL A 63 14.13 -0.91 13.45
N ARG A 64 13.03 -0.56 14.15
CA ARG A 64 12.39 0.75 13.99
C ARG A 64 13.36 1.86 14.36
N LYS A 65 13.38 2.93 13.58
CA LYS A 65 14.17 4.14 13.88
C LYS A 65 13.57 4.99 14.99
N THR A 66 12.29 4.78 15.29
CA THR A 66 11.55 5.53 16.30
C THR A 66 11.22 4.66 17.50
N SER A 67 11.20 5.28 18.67
CA SER A 67 10.69 4.70 19.90
C SER A 67 9.19 4.97 20.05
N ILE A 68 8.52 4.23 20.93
CA ILE A 68 7.10 4.46 21.26
C ILE A 68 6.90 5.89 21.79
N ARG A 69 7.86 6.42 22.55
CA ARG A 69 7.80 7.79 23.09
C ARG A 69 7.84 8.84 21.98
N THR A 70 8.73 8.68 21.01
CA THR A 70 8.82 9.62 19.88
C THR A 70 7.55 9.58 19.01
N ASP A 71 6.97 8.40 18.81
CA ASP A 71 5.71 8.26 18.06
C ASP A 71 4.54 8.96 18.80
N ASN A 72 4.49 8.87 20.14
CA ASN A 72 3.48 9.55 20.95
C ASN A 72 3.62 11.08 20.89
N ILE A 73 4.86 11.60 20.93
CA ILE A 73 5.12 13.04 20.79
C ILE A 73 4.66 13.52 19.41
N LEU A 74 5.02 12.80 18.34
CA LEU A 74 4.59 13.11 16.98
C LEU A 74 3.07 13.07 16.83
N LYS A 75 2.42 12.08 17.44
CA LYS A 75 0.96 11.99 17.45
C LYS A 75 0.33 13.20 18.14
N CYS A 76 0.85 13.61 19.28
CA CYS A 76 0.37 14.80 19.99
C CYS A 76 0.56 16.07 19.14
N GLU A 77 1.75 16.28 18.54
CA GLU A 77 2.01 17.46 17.70
C GLU A 77 1.04 17.55 16.50
N VAL A 78 0.79 16.43 15.82
CA VAL A 78 -0.17 16.38 14.70
C VAL A 78 -1.61 16.56 15.14
N MET A 79 -1.97 16.04 16.32
CA MET A 79 -3.33 16.20 16.86
C MET A 79 -3.60 17.64 17.31
N SER A 80 -2.60 18.33 17.86
CA SER A 80 -2.70 19.74 18.21
C SER A 80 -2.86 20.60 16.96
N ASP A 81 -1.97 20.42 15.97
CA ASP A 81 -1.96 21.21 14.75
C ASP A 81 -1.91 20.28 13.50
N PRO A 82 -3.06 19.94 12.91
CA PRO A 82 -3.13 19.03 11.76
C PRO A 82 -2.44 19.56 10.49
N ALA A 83 -2.10 20.85 10.45
CA ALA A 83 -1.44 21.51 9.34
C ALA A 83 0.10 21.54 9.45
N VAL A 84 0.68 20.96 10.50
CA VAL A 84 2.13 20.96 10.72
C VAL A 84 2.82 20.17 9.60
N THR A 85 3.86 20.80 9.02
CA THR A 85 4.62 20.19 7.92
C THR A 85 5.61 19.16 8.47
N ALA A 86 5.91 18.12 7.69
CA ALA A 86 6.89 17.09 8.07
C ALA A 86 8.28 17.67 8.44
N SER A 87 8.65 18.82 7.87
CA SER A 87 9.92 19.51 8.14
C SER A 87 9.98 20.10 9.56
N THR A 88 8.86 20.62 10.09
CA THR A 88 8.77 21.15 11.46
C THR A 88 8.77 20.02 12.48
N LEU A 89 8.01 18.94 12.23
CA LEU A 89 8.03 17.73 13.07
C LEU A 89 9.43 17.09 13.14
N ARG A 90 10.18 17.17 12.03
CA ARG A 90 11.55 16.66 11.97
C ARG A 90 12.52 17.48 12.82
N LYS A 91 12.32 18.80 12.94
CA LYS A 91 13.14 19.65 13.81
C LYS A 91 12.88 19.35 15.28
N SER A 92 11.63 19.08 15.67
CA SER A 92 11.28 18.74 17.05
C SER A 92 11.75 17.32 17.45
N THR A 93 11.75 16.36 16.52
CA THR A 93 11.97 14.93 16.85
C THR A 93 13.20 14.27 16.20
N GLN A 94 14.04 15.04 15.50
CA GLN A 94 15.32 14.61 14.92
C GLN A 94 15.25 13.30 14.08
N THR A 95 14.09 13.01 13.47
CA THR A 95 13.80 11.72 12.80
C THR A 95 13.97 11.79 11.27
N SER A 96 14.37 10.70 10.62
CA SER A 96 14.62 10.65 9.16
C SER A 96 13.33 10.61 8.30
N SER A 97 13.18 11.65 7.48
CA SER A 97 12.23 12.00 6.38
C SER A 97 11.24 10.99 5.76
N ASN A 98 11.39 9.67 5.85
CA ASN A 98 10.64 8.75 4.97
C ASN A 98 9.23 8.41 5.44
N MET A 99 8.80 8.89 6.62
CA MET A 99 7.49 8.55 7.19
C MET A 99 6.33 9.36 6.59
N TRP A 100 6.62 10.51 5.96
CA TRP A 100 5.61 11.52 5.59
C TRP A 100 5.42 11.66 4.08
N GLN A 101 5.33 10.53 3.38
CA GLN A 101 5.04 10.49 1.93
C GLN A 101 3.54 10.34 1.64
N SER A 102 2.68 10.81 2.54
CA SER A 102 1.28 11.02 2.20
C SER A 102 1.22 12.20 1.24
N GLY A 103 1.08 11.90 -0.06
CA GLY A 103 0.89 12.94 -1.08
C GLY A 103 -0.26 13.89 -0.71
N PRO A 104 -0.26 15.12 -1.24
CA PRO A 104 -1.27 16.12 -0.90
C PRO A 104 -2.65 15.51 -1.08
N TYR A 105 -3.38 15.39 0.03
CA TYR A 105 -4.78 15.00 0.04
C TYR A 105 -5.50 15.94 -0.93
N ASN A 106 -6.15 15.42 -1.97
CA ASN A 106 -6.87 16.23 -2.96
C ASN A 106 -7.74 17.25 -2.22
N ILE A 107 -7.31 18.52 -2.22
CA ILE A 107 -7.89 19.56 -1.39
C ILE A 107 -9.24 19.89 -2.00
N LYS A 108 -10.30 19.28 -1.46
CA LYS A 108 -11.66 19.68 -1.76
C LYS A 108 -11.80 21.17 -1.37
N PRO A 109 -12.49 21.99 -2.18
CA PRO A 109 -12.67 23.39 -1.85
C PRO A 109 -13.29 23.56 -0.46
N LEU A 110 -12.81 24.54 0.30
CA LEU A 110 -13.31 24.85 1.63
C LEU A 110 -14.80 25.22 1.54
N LEU A 111 -15.64 24.50 2.27
CA LEU A 111 -17.07 24.78 2.33
C LEU A 111 -17.35 25.93 3.30
N THR A 112 -18.08 26.94 2.83
CA THR A 112 -18.63 27.96 3.71
C THR A 112 -19.68 27.36 4.64
N GLU A 113 -19.95 28.00 5.77
CA GLU A 113 -20.96 27.51 6.73
C GLU A 113 -22.35 27.37 6.11
N ALA A 114 -22.71 28.30 5.21
CA ALA A 114 -23.97 28.23 4.47
C ALA A 114 -24.05 26.97 3.59
N MET A 115 -22.97 26.60 2.90
CA MET A 115 -22.91 25.38 2.10
C MET A 115 -23.01 24.13 2.97
N LYS A 116 -22.34 24.12 4.14
CA LYS A 116 -22.43 23.02 5.11
C LYS A 116 -23.86 22.82 5.59
N LYS A 117 -24.55 23.90 5.97
CA LYS A 117 -25.96 23.87 6.40
C LYS A 117 -26.87 23.32 5.31
N LYS A 118 -26.74 23.78 4.06
CA LYS A 118 -27.53 23.27 2.92
C LYS A 118 -27.34 21.76 2.72
N ARG A 119 -26.09 21.28 2.78
CA ARG A 119 -25.77 19.85 2.65
C ARG A 119 -26.36 19.03 3.80
N ILE A 120 -26.24 19.50 5.05
CA ILE A 120 -26.82 18.82 6.22
C ILE A 120 -28.35 18.76 6.09
N ASN A 121 -29.00 19.85 5.68
CA ASN A 121 -30.44 19.89 5.50
C ASN A 121 -30.90 18.91 4.41
N PHE A 122 -30.15 18.80 3.31
CA PHE A 122 -30.40 17.81 2.27
C PHE A 122 -30.29 16.38 2.81
N CYS A 123 -29.21 16.06 3.53
CA CYS A 123 -29.03 14.72 4.13
C CYS A 123 -30.14 14.39 5.13
N LYS A 124 -30.52 15.33 6.01
CA LYS A 124 -31.62 15.14 6.97
C LYS A 124 -32.96 14.91 6.27
N LYS A 125 -33.24 15.68 5.21
CA LYS A 125 -34.50 15.57 4.44
C LYS A 125 -34.68 14.19 3.82
N TYR A 126 -33.61 13.56 3.36
CA TYR A 126 -33.64 12.27 2.67
C TYR A 126 -32.99 11.14 3.50
N GLN A 127 -32.83 11.33 4.81
CA GLN A 127 -32.17 10.36 5.69
C GLN A 127 -32.87 9.01 5.74
N HIS A 128 -34.20 9.01 5.64
CA HIS A 128 -35.05 7.82 5.74
C HIS A 128 -35.43 7.22 4.38
N TRP A 129 -34.84 7.71 3.29
CA TRP A 129 -35.15 7.20 1.95
C TRP A 129 -34.60 5.79 1.74
N THR A 130 -35.45 4.93 1.17
CA THR A 130 -35.10 3.54 0.86
C THR A 130 -34.52 3.44 -0.55
N SER A 131 -33.94 2.28 -0.91
CA SER A 131 -33.37 2.06 -2.25
C SER A 131 -34.41 2.28 -3.36
N ASP A 132 -35.68 1.92 -3.12
CA ASP A 132 -36.74 2.09 -4.10
C ASP A 132 -37.14 3.56 -4.33
N ASP A 133 -36.94 4.43 -3.33
CA ASP A 133 -37.13 5.87 -3.49
C ASP A 133 -36.00 6.51 -4.29
N TRP A 134 -34.75 6.05 -4.08
CA TRP A 134 -33.61 6.50 -4.89
C TRP A 134 -33.70 6.07 -6.35
N LYS A 135 -34.31 4.92 -6.66
CA LYS A 135 -34.55 4.47 -8.05
C LYS A 135 -35.42 5.44 -8.85
N LYS A 136 -36.27 6.24 -8.18
CA LYS A 136 -37.12 7.24 -8.83
C LYS A 136 -36.35 8.52 -9.19
N VAL A 137 -35.13 8.69 -8.67
CA VAL A 137 -34.31 9.89 -8.91
C VAL A 137 -33.29 9.62 -10.01
N MET A 138 -33.34 10.44 -11.05
CA MET A 138 -32.30 10.51 -12.06
C MET A 138 -31.28 11.58 -11.68
N PHE A 139 -30.02 11.19 -11.60
CA PHE A 139 -28.91 12.13 -11.41
C PHE A 139 -28.26 12.44 -12.76
N SER A 140 -28.20 13.72 -13.11
CA SER A 140 -27.43 14.23 -14.24
C SER A 140 -26.39 15.24 -13.74
N ASP A 141 -25.15 15.09 -14.16
CA ASP A 141 -24.09 16.07 -13.93
C ASP A 141 -23.33 16.29 -15.24
N GLU A 142 -22.82 17.50 -15.43
CA GLU A 142 -22.06 17.88 -16.62
C GLU A 142 -20.57 17.64 -16.36
N SER A 143 -19.94 16.77 -17.16
CA SER A 143 -18.49 16.58 -17.12
C SER A 143 -17.83 17.24 -18.31
N THR A 144 -16.87 18.13 -18.06
CA THR A 144 -16.05 18.71 -19.14
C THR A 144 -15.00 17.71 -19.61
N LEU A 145 -15.24 17.07 -20.76
CA LEU A 145 -14.26 16.23 -21.43
C LEU A 145 -13.40 17.08 -22.38
N ARG A 146 -12.07 17.07 -22.18
CA ARG A 146 -11.12 17.76 -23.07
C ARG A 146 -10.43 16.73 -23.95
N LEU A 147 -10.63 16.81 -25.27
CA LEU A 147 -10.03 15.91 -26.28
C LEU A 147 -8.50 16.02 -26.33
N VAL A 148 -7.95 17.19 -26.04
CA VAL A 148 -6.51 17.48 -26.04
C VAL A 148 -6.18 18.25 -24.76
N ARG A 149 -5.02 17.95 -24.14
CA ARG A 149 -4.49 18.76 -23.03
C ARG A 149 -4.50 20.22 -23.48
N GLY A 150 -5.10 21.10 -22.67
CA GLY A 150 -5.36 22.49 -23.07
C GLY A 150 -4.16 23.13 -23.76
N ALA A 151 -4.41 23.89 -24.83
CA ALA A 151 -3.36 24.59 -25.57
C ALA A 151 -2.40 25.25 -24.57
N SER A 152 -1.10 24.98 -24.74
CA SER A 152 -0.07 25.59 -23.89
C SER A 152 -0.31 27.09 -23.86
N LYS A 153 -0.46 27.69 -22.68
CA LYS A 153 -0.51 29.16 -22.52
C LYS A 153 0.81 29.83 -22.96
N ILE A 154 1.82 29.03 -23.31
CA ILE A 154 3.10 29.49 -23.83
C ILE A 154 2.93 29.71 -25.33
N VAL A 155 2.72 30.96 -25.72
CA VAL A 155 2.92 31.40 -27.11
C VAL A 155 4.43 31.41 -27.37
N ARG A 156 4.93 30.55 -28.26
CA ARG A 156 6.32 30.63 -28.72
C ARG A 156 6.47 31.92 -29.53
N ARG A 157 7.23 32.90 -29.01
CA ARG A 157 7.60 34.10 -29.75
C ARG A 157 8.97 33.91 -30.41
N PRO A 158 9.18 34.36 -31.67
CA PRO A 158 10.52 34.44 -32.25
C PRO A 158 11.41 35.36 -31.39
N LYS A 159 12.69 35.03 -31.24
CA LYS A 159 13.62 35.79 -30.39
C LYS A 159 13.81 37.26 -30.81
N ASN A 160 13.43 37.63 -32.04
CA ASN A 160 13.78 38.91 -32.67
C ASN A 160 12.60 39.88 -32.88
N VAL A 161 11.46 39.70 -32.21
CA VAL A 161 10.39 40.71 -32.28
C VAL A 161 10.53 41.66 -31.08
N SER A 162 11.22 42.77 -31.30
CA SER A 162 11.23 43.92 -30.39
C SER A 162 9.84 44.54 -30.27
N ARG A 163 9.56 45.08 -29.08
CA ARG A 163 8.26 45.55 -28.61
C ARG A 163 7.78 46.81 -29.31
#